data_AF-A0A3D0KQV5-F1
#
_entry.id   AF-A0A3D0KQV5-F1
#
_cell.length_a   1.000
_cell.length_b   1.000
_cell.length_c   1.000
_cell.angle_alpha   90.00
_cell.angle_beta   90.00
_cell.angle_gamma   90.00
#
_symmetry.space_group_name_H-M   'P 1'
#
loop_
_entity.id
_entity.type
_entity.pdbx_description
1 polymer ?
#
loop_
_entity_poly.entity_id
_entity_poly.type
_entity_poly.pdbx_seq_one_letter_code
_entity_poly.pdbx_strand_id
1 'polypeptide(L)' 'GKETPSKREADVRVEDFGEIYDEFDKDVAETQASRCSQCGVPFCQINCPLHNNIPDWLMLTAEGRME' A
#
# COMPACT_ATOMS: atom_id res chain seq x y z
N GLY A 1 -7.73 -2.96 10.75
CA GLY A 1 -6.58 -3.89 10.81
C GLY A 1 -5.74 -3.73 9.56
N LYS A 2 -4.78 -4.64 9.28
CA LYS A 2 -4.18 -4.70 7.94
C LYS A 2 -5.24 -5.21 6.96
N GLU A 3 -5.38 -4.51 5.85
CA GLU A 3 -6.29 -4.86 4.78
C GLU A 3 -5.54 -4.80 3.44
N THR A 4 -5.90 -5.68 2.53
CA THR A 4 -5.36 -5.72 1.16
C THR A 4 -6.49 -5.38 0.18
N PRO A 5 -6.18 -4.93 -1.04
CA PRO A 5 -7.20 -4.72 -2.06
C PRO A 5 -8.00 -6.00 -2.33
N SER A 6 -9.13 -5.82 -3.01
CA SER A 6 -9.94 -6.92 -3.53
C SER A 6 -9.05 -7.90 -4.30
N LYS A 7 -9.28 -9.19 -4.06
CA LYS A 7 -8.53 -10.28 -4.66
C LYS A 7 -9.51 -11.15 -5.43
N ARG A 8 -9.23 -11.39 -6.70
CA ARG A 8 -10.03 -12.28 -7.54
C ARG A 8 -10.06 -13.69 -6.96
N GLU A 9 -11.22 -14.33 -7.07
CA GLU A 9 -11.41 -15.71 -6.64
C GLU A 9 -10.55 -16.69 -7.46
N ALA A 10 -10.18 -17.80 -6.84
CA ALA A 10 -9.21 -18.73 -7.40
C ALA A 10 -9.73 -19.44 -8.66
N ASP A 11 -11.01 -19.76 -8.71
CA ASP A 11 -11.69 -20.37 -9.86
C ASP A 11 -11.77 -19.42 -11.06
N VAL A 12 -11.93 -18.13 -10.82
CA VAL A 12 -11.95 -17.12 -11.91
C VAL A 12 -10.54 -16.88 -12.46
N ARG A 13 -9.53 -16.69 -11.60
CA ARG A 13 -8.17 -16.29 -12.04
C ARG A 13 -7.33 -17.41 -12.65
N VAL A 14 -7.82 -18.65 -12.69
CA VAL A 14 -7.16 -19.75 -13.44
C VAL A 14 -7.55 -19.78 -14.92
N GLU A 15 -8.57 -19.03 -15.30
CA GLU A 15 -9.09 -19.00 -16.67
C GLU A 15 -8.40 -17.95 -17.56
N ASP A 16 -7.57 -17.07 -16.97
CA ASP A 16 -6.86 -16.00 -17.68
C ASP A 16 -5.51 -15.64 -17.05
N PHE A 17 -4.83 -14.66 -17.66
CA PHE A 17 -3.54 -14.11 -17.22
C PHE A 17 -3.66 -12.68 -16.66
N GLY A 18 -4.87 -12.26 -16.27
CA GLY A 18 -5.11 -10.95 -15.67
C GLY A 18 -4.49 -10.83 -14.27
N GLU A 19 -4.38 -9.60 -13.79
CA GLU A 19 -3.91 -9.33 -12.44
C GLU A 19 -4.85 -9.95 -11.39
N ILE A 20 -4.31 -10.32 -10.23
CA ILE A 20 -5.03 -11.05 -9.17
C ILE A 20 -5.65 -10.09 -8.14
N TYR A 21 -4.99 -8.95 -7.89
CA TYR A 21 -5.45 -7.93 -6.97
C TYR A 21 -5.86 -6.68 -7.74
N ASP A 22 -6.86 -6.00 -7.24
CA ASP A 22 -7.25 -4.67 -7.73
C ASP A 22 -6.35 -3.58 -7.11
N GLU A 23 -6.49 -2.36 -7.61
CA GLU A 23 -5.94 -1.17 -6.93
C GLU A 23 -6.67 -0.93 -5.60
N PHE A 24 -6.03 -0.22 -4.67
CA PHE A 24 -6.73 0.25 -3.48
C PHE A 24 -7.76 1.33 -3.84
N ASP A 25 -8.95 1.24 -3.26
CA ASP A 25 -9.83 2.41 -3.16
C ASP A 25 -9.11 3.52 -2.39
N LYS A 26 -9.29 4.77 -2.83
CA LYS A 26 -8.61 5.94 -2.24
C LYS A 26 -8.79 6.00 -0.71
N ASP A 27 -10.01 5.86 -0.21
CA ASP A 27 -10.30 5.94 1.22
C ASP A 27 -9.62 4.81 2.02
N VAL A 28 -9.51 3.62 1.42
CA VAL A 28 -8.81 2.48 2.01
C VAL A 28 -7.30 2.71 1.98
N ALA A 29 -6.75 3.27 0.90
CA ALA A 29 -5.34 3.64 0.80
C ALA A 29 -4.95 4.67 1.87
N GLU A 30 -5.74 5.73 2.03
CA GLU A 30 -5.56 6.74 3.08
C GLU A 30 -5.58 6.09 4.48
N THR A 31 -6.58 5.24 4.73
CA THR A 31 -6.71 4.50 5.99
C THR A 31 -5.51 3.58 6.24
N GLN A 32 -5.05 2.81 5.25
CA GLN A 32 -3.91 1.92 5.41
C GLN A 32 -2.59 2.69 5.58
N ALA A 33 -2.40 3.80 4.86
CA ALA A 33 -1.21 4.64 4.95
C ALA A 33 -1.08 5.32 6.32
N SER A 34 -2.21 5.76 6.90
CA SER A 34 -2.27 6.40 8.22
C SER A 34 -1.78 5.51 9.38
N ARG A 35 -1.61 4.20 9.15
CA ARG A 35 -1.11 3.24 10.14
C ARG A 35 0.40 3.32 10.35
N CYS A 36 1.13 4.02 9.47
CA CYS A 36 2.54 4.30 9.67
C CYS A 36 2.75 5.11 10.96
N SER A 37 3.57 4.61 11.89
CA SER A 37 3.82 5.28 13.17
C SER A 37 4.74 6.50 13.07
N GLN A 38 5.22 6.83 11.86
CA GLN A 38 6.22 7.88 11.63
C GLN A 38 7.40 7.77 12.62
N CYS A 39 7.96 6.57 12.72
CA CYS A 39 9.00 6.24 13.68
C CYS A 39 10.31 6.96 13.37
N GLY A 40 11.06 7.37 14.40
CA GLY A 40 12.33 8.08 14.23
C GLY A 40 13.45 7.28 13.54
N VAL A 41 13.40 5.95 13.60
CA VAL A 41 14.31 5.06 12.84
C VAL A 41 13.49 4.25 11.84
N PRO A 42 13.43 4.66 10.56
CA PRO A 42 12.56 4.03 9.56
C PRO A 42 13.19 2.76 8.99
N PHE A 43 13.05 1.64 9.71
CA PHE A 43 13.56 0.33 9.26
C PHE A 43 13.03 -0.10 7.89
N CYS A 44 11.82 0.32 7.52
CA CYS A 44 11.26 0.07 6.19
C CYS A 44 12.11 0.67 5.05
N GLN A 45 12.64 1.88 5.25
CA GLN A 45 13.51 2.54 4.28
C GLN A 45 14.94 2.01 4.31
N ILE A 46 15.49 1.73 5.50
CA ILE A 46 16.83 1.17 5.67
C ILE A 46 16.96 -0.17 4.94
N ASN A 47 15.95 -1.03 5.05
CA ASN A 47 15.94 -2.37 4.45
C ASN A 47 15.42 -2.39 3.00
N CYS A 48 14.95 -1.25 2.47
CA CYS A 48 14.61 -1.14 1.06
C CYS A 48 15.91 -0.94 0.25
N PRO A 49 16.26 -1.82 -0.69
CA PRO A 49 17.52 -1.70 -1.46
C PRO A 49 17.62 -0.42 -2.30
N LEU A 50 16.48 0.17 -2.66
CA LEU A 50 16.42 1.43 -3.39
C LEU A 50 16.34 2.66 -2.47
N HIS A 51 16.24 2.44 -1.16
CA HIS A 51 16.11 3.49 -0.14
C HIS A 51 14.96 4.47 -0.40
N ASN A 52 13.84 3.97 -0.93
CA ASN A 52 12.62 4.76 -1.13
C ASN A 52 12.21 5.45 0.18
N ASN A 53 11.78 6.71 0.11
CA ASN A 53 11.27 7.50 1.25
C ASN A 53 9.86 7.04 1.66
N ILE A 54 9.74 5.77 2.06
CA ILE A 54 8.46 5.11 2.38
C ILE A 54 7.64 5.89 3.43
N PRO A 55 8.21 6.39 4.55
CA PRO A 55 7.43 7.12 5.55
C PRO A 55 6.77 8.39 5.01
N ASP A 56 7.47 9.13 4.15
CA ASP A 56 7.00 10.39 3.59
C ASP A 56 5.85 10.17 2.61
N TRP A 57 5.99 9.19 1.71
CA TRP A 57 4.91 8.85 0.78
C TRP A 57 3.66 8.36 1.51
N LEU A 58 3.82 7.54 2.55
CA LEU A 58 2.69 7.09 3.38
C LEU A 58 2.02 8.26 4.11
N MET A 59 2.78 9.25 4.59
CA MET A 59 2.22 10.47 5.18
C MET A 59 1.44 11.29 4.16
N LEU A 60 2.02 11.53 2.98
CA LEU A 60 1.37 12.31 1.92
C LEU A 60 0.08 11.65 1.44
N THR A 61 0.08 10.33 1.27
CA THR A 61 -1.16 9.58 0.98
C THR A 61 -2.18 9.74 2.09
N ALA A 62 -1.80 9.58 3.37
CA ALA A 62 -2.72 9.74 4.49
C ALA A 62 -3.30 11.16 4.63
N GLU A 63 -2.59 12.17 4.12
CA GLU A 63 -3.03 13.58 4.07
C GLU A 63 -3.81 13.93 2.78
N GLY A 64 -4.01 12.97 1.87
CA GLY A 64 -4.68 13.19 0.59
C GLY A 64 -3.88 14.02 -0.42
N ARG A 65 -2.56 14.12 -0.26
CA ARG A 65 -1.64 14.96 -1.04
C ARG A 65 -0.90 14.15 -2.11
N MET A 66 -1.63 13.63 -3.10
CA MET A 66 -1.11 12.71 -4.13
C MET A 66 -0.76 13.38 -5.47
N GLU A 67 -0.26 14.62 -5.44
CA GLU A 67 0.12 15.41 -6.63
C GLU A 67 1.62 15.33 -6.97
#